data_AF-A0A7W4V3E9-F1
#
_entry.id   AF-A0A7W4V3E9-F1
#
_cell.length_a   1.000
_cell.length_b   1.000
_cell.length_c   1.000
_cell.angle_alpha   90.00
_cell.angle_beta   90.00
_cell.angle_gamma   90.00
#
_symmetry.space_group_name_H-M   'P 1'
#
loop_
_entity.id
_entity.type
_entity.pdbx_description
1 polymer ?
#
loop_
_entity_poly.entity_id
_entity_poly.type
_entity_poly.pdbx_seq_one_letter_code
_entity_poly.pdbx_strand_id
1 'polypeptide(L)'
;MAAASGELPTLGGAAPTLVVSVRAEDIASGHGQAHVEGIAEPVTLDVARHIACTGAVQRIVTDARGRIRQIETSDRVFAHHQRRAIALRDGGCIIPGCRVRSSWCEIHHVTEHARGGATHTDNGVLLCWFHHRTIDSVGWKIRMNGGVPEVRGPYWWDATGRWRAPTTSPPQLRDRLQRRVQ
;
A
#
# COMPACT_ATOMS: atom_id res chain seq x y z
N MET A 1 -20.61 -0.05 -9.50
CA MET A 1 -21.74 0.30 -8.61
C MET A 1 -22.18 -0.99 -7.94
N ALA A 2 -21.88 -1.12 -6.65
CA ALA A 2 -22.43 -2.05 -5.66
C ALA A 2 -21.47 -1.98 -4.45
N ALA A 3 -21.73 -1.04 -3.53
CA ALA A 3 -21.27 -1.02 -2.12
C ALA A 3 -21.63 0.35 -1.52
N ALA A 4 -22.92 0.68 -1.57
CA ALA A 4 -23.56 1.55 -0.61
C ALA A 4 -24.65 0.70 0.05
N SER A 5 -24.22 -0.34 0.76
CA SER A 5 -25.07 -1.06 1.71
C SER A 5 -24.44 -0.77 3.07
N GLY A 6 -25.18 -0.09 3.93
CA GLY A 6 -24.77 0.37 5.26
C GLY A 6 -24.60 -0.76 6.28
N GLU A 7 -24.03 -1.89 5.86
CA GLU A 7 -23.67 -3.03 6.71
C GLU A 7 -22.26 -3.46 6.29
N LEU A 8 -21.26 -2.73 6.79
CA LEU A 8 -19.96 -3.35 7.00
C LEU A 8 -20.12 -4.26 8.23
N PRO A 9 -19.63 -5.51 8.22
CA PRO A 9 -19.61 -6.32 9.44
C PRO A 9 -18.71 -5.60 10.46
N THR A 10 -19.32 -4.94 11.43
CA THR A 10 -18.64 -4.42 12.61
C THR A 10 -18.53 -5.53 13.62
N LEU A 11 -17.33 -6.07 13.82
CA LEU A 11 -17.02 -6.78 15.05
C LEU A 11 -16.89 -5.72 16.16
N GLY A 12 -17.94 -5.53 16.95
CA GLY A 12 -17.88 -4.67 18.15
C GLY A 12 -17.79 -3.16 17.93
N GLY A 13 -18.23 -2.63 16.78
CA GLY A 13 -18.34 -1.18 16.56
C GLY A 13 -17.06 -0.46 16.13
N ALA A 14 -15.97 -1.19 15.86
CA ALA A 14 -14.77 -0.67 15.20
C ALA A 14 -14.70 -1.20 13.75
N ALA A 15 -13.96 -0.50 12.88
CA ALA A 15 -13.61 -1.04 11.55
C ALA A 15 -12.98 -2.43 11.72
N PRO A 16 -13.31 -3.42 10.86
CA PRO A 16 -12.83 -4.79 11.04
C PRO A 16 -11.30 -4.79 11.14
N THR A 17 -10.79 -5.11 12.32
CA THR A 17 -9.36 -5.22 12.57
C THR A 17 -8.97 -6.66 12.36
N LEU A 18 -8.12 -6.92 11.37
CA LEU A 18 -7.58 -8.27 11.17
C LEU A 18 -6.45 -8.51 12.17
N VAL A 19 -6.46 -9.64 12.88
CA VAL A 19 -5.30 -10.04 13.68
C VAL A 19 -4.37 -10.87 12.79
N VAL A 20 -3.11 -10.44 12.69
CA VAL A 20 -2.06 -11.16 11.97
C VAL A 20 -0.95 -11.52 12.94
N SER A 21 -0.67 -12.81 13.06
CA SER A 21 0.41 -13.32 13.91
C SER A 21 1.57 -13.88 13.10
N VAL A 22 2.78 -13.66 13.60
CA VAL A 22 4.02 -14.12 12.95
C VAL A 22 5.06 -14.41 14.02
N ARG A 23 5.91 -15.40 13.76
CA ARG A 23 7.01 -15.73 14.68
C ARG A 23 8.10 -14.67 14.63
N ALA A 24 8.70 -14.37 15.77
CA ALA A 24 9.80 -13.41 15.85
C ALA A 24 10.98 -13.80 14.94
N GLU A 25 11.29 -15.10 14.85
CA GLU A 25 12.34 -15.65 13.98
C GLU A 25 12.07 -15.41 12.48
N ASP A 26 10.81 -15.51 12.05
CA ASP A 26 10.38 -15.31 10.67
C ASP A 26 10.42 -13.83 10.26
N ILE A 27 10.09 -12.93 11.20
CA ILE A 27 10.30 -11.48 11.00
C ILE A 27 11.79 -11.20 10.84
N ALA A 28 12.62 -11.72 11.75
CA ALA A 28 14.04 -11.41 11.79
C ALA A 28 14.80 -11.94 10.57
N SER A 29 14.43 -13.13 10.10
CA SER A 29 15.03 -13.74 8.90
C SER A 29 14.45 -13.22 7.59
N GLY A 30 13.27 -12.57 7.64
CA GLY A 30 12.51 -12.12 6.48
C GLY A 30 11.85 -13.25 5.67
N HIS A 31 11.97 -14.51 6.12
CA HIS A 31 11.46 -15.72 5.49
C HIS A 31 10.63 -16.52 6.49
N GLY A 32 9.52 -17.11 6.06
CA GLY A 32 8.65 -17.90 6.94
C GLY A 32 7.17 -17.72 6.64
N GLN A 33 6.34 -17.93 7.66
CA GLN A 33 4.89 -17.94 7.51
C GLN A 33 4.22 -17.04 8.56
N ALA A 34 3.03 -16.56 8.22
CA ALA A 34 2.17 -15.79 9.11
C ALA A 34 0.79 -16.43 9.16
N HIS A 35 0.05 -16.16 10.23
CA HIS A 35 -1.36 -16.56 10.35
C HIS A 35 -2.23 -15.32 10.37
N VAL A 36 -3.38 -15.42 9.72
CA VAL A 36 -4.40 -14.37 9.67
C VAL A 36 -5.63 -14.94 10.36
N GLU A 37 -6.18 -14.22 11.33
CA GLU A 37 -7.42 -14.64 11.99
C GLU A 37 -8.54 -14.86 10.97
N GLY A 38 -9.18 -16.03 11.04
CA GLY A 38 -10.20 -16.46 10.08
C GLY A 38 -9.68 -17.26 8.88
N ILE A 39 -8.36 -17.45 8.75
CA ILE A 39 -7.73 -18.35 7.76
C ILE A 39 -7.05 -19.50 8.53
N ALA A 40 -7.43 -20.74 8.24
CA ALA A 40 -6.91 -21.91 8.95
C ALA A 40 -5.45 -22.22 8.55
N GLU A 41 -5.11 -21.99 7.29
CA GLU A 41 -3.79 -22.24 6.75
C GLU A 41 -2.85 -21.02 6.90
N PRO A 42 -1.55 -21.27 7.14
CA PRO A 42 -0.55 -20.20 7.13
C PRO A 42 -0.45 -19.53 5.76
N VAL A 43 -0.30 -18.21 5.77
CA VAL A 43 -0.01 -17.39 4.60
C VAL A 43 1.47 -17.05 4.52
N THR A 44 1.94 -16.67 3.34
CA THR A 44 3.31 -16.18 3.18
C THR A 44 3.49 -14.82 3.86
N LEU A 45 4.72 -14.48 4.24
CA LEU A 45 5.02 -13.16 4.80
C LEU A 45 4.62 -12.02 3.86
N ASP A 46 4.69 -12.21 2.54
CA ASP A 46 4.26 -11.19 1.57
C ASP A 46 2.74 -10.96 1.59
N VAL A 47 1.95 -12.02 1.76
CA VAL A 47 0.50 -11.89 1.95
C VAL A 47 0.22 -11.16 3.27
N ALA A 48 0.93 -11.51 4.35
CA ALA A 48 0.77 -10.81 5.62
C ALA A 48 1.18 -9.33 5.57
N ARG A 49 2.26 -9.00 4.84
CA ARG A 49 2.67 -7.61 4.55
C ARG A 49 1.61 -6.88 3.73
N HIS A 50 1.02 -7.56 2.74
CA HIS A 50 -0.02 -6.98 1.90
C HIS A 50 -1.31 -6.69 2.68
N ILE A 51 -1.81 -7.67 3.45
CA ILE A 51 -2.93 -7.48 4.39
C ILE A 51 -2.61 -6.33 5.35
N ALA A 52 -1.34 -6.27 5.77
CA ALA A 52 -0.90 -5.18 6.58
C ALA A 52 -0.97 -3.80 5.89
N CYS A 53 -0.66 -3.71 4.61
CA CYS A 53 -0.74 -2.45 3.88
C CYS A 53 -2.17 -1.95 3.62
N THR A 54 -3.18 -2.83 3.62
CA THR A 54 -4.52 -2.52 3.11
C THR A 54 -5.59 -2.22 4.17
N GLY A 55 -5.33 -2.46 5.46
CA GLY A 55 -6.34 -2.27 6.51
C GLY A 55 -5.81 -2.02 7.92
N ALA A 56 -6.76 -1.84 8.84
CA ALA A 56 -6.49 -1.84 10.27
C ALA A 56 -6.11 -3.28 10.66
N VAL A 57 -4.89 -3.49 11.13
CA VAL A 57 -4.46 -4.82 11.56
C VAL A 57 -3.78 -4.70 12.90
N GLN A 58 -4.05 -5.67 13.75
CA GLN A 58 -3.29 -5.88 14.95
C GLN A 58 -2.21 -6.94 14.67
N ARG A 59 -0.95 -6.53 14.74
CA ARG A 59 0.19 -7.42 14.57
C ARG A 59 0.55 -8.02 15.92
N ILE A 60 0.64 -9.34 15.98
CA ILE A 60 1.07 -10.09 17.16
C ILE A 60 2.35 -10.84 16.82
N VAL A 61 3.41 -10.59 17.58
CA VAL A 61 4.66 -11.34 17.46
C VAL A 61 4.70 -12.41 18.54
N THR A 62 4.93 -13.66 18.14
CA THR A 62 5.05 -14.79 19.07
C THR A 62 6.45 -15.38 19.08
N ASP A 63 6.83 -16.03 20.19
CA ASP A 63 8.00 -16.91 20.22
C ASP A 63 7.64 -18.36 19.83
N ALA A 64 8.65 -19.22 19.74
CA ALA A 64 8.49 -20.61 19.30
C ALA A 64 7.56 -21.46 20.19
N ARG A 65 7.26 -21.03 21.42
CA ARG A 65 6.32 -21.68 22.35
C ARG A 65 4.92 -21.08 22.27
N GLY A 66 4.69 -20.12 21.36
CA GLY A 66 3.42 -19.42 21.20
C GLY A 66 3.20 -18.27 22.18
N ARG A 67 4.20 -17.89 22.98
CA ARG A 67 4.05 -16.75 23.90
C ARG A 67 4.05 -15.45 23.10
N ILE A 68 3.08 -14.59 23.38
CA ILE A 68 3.00 -13.24 22.81
C ILE A 68 4.16 -12.40 23.35
N ARG A 69 5.00 -11.92 22.43
CA ARG A 69 6.15 -11.03 22.70
C ARG A 69 5.76 -9.57 22.57
N GLN A 70 4.86 -9.26 21.66
CA GLN A 70 4.54 -7.90 21.23
C GLN A 70 3.16 -7.87 20.56
N ILE A 71 2.41 -6.79 20.82
CA ILE A 71 1.13 -6.49 20.17
C ILE A 71 1.21 -5.05 19.67
N GLU A 72 0.89 -4.84 18.40
CA GLU A 72 0.85 -3.52 17.77
C GLU A 72 -0.47 -3.34 17.02
N THR A 73 -1.18 -2.23 17.26
CA THR A 73 -2.38 -1.87 16.49
C THR A 73 -2.01 -0.81 15.46
N SER A 74 -2.52 -0.92 14.25
CA SER A 74 -2.07 -0.05 13.18
C SER A 74 -2.77 1.33 13.13
N ASP A 75 -2.02 2.40 13.38
CA ASP A 75 -2.37 3.78 12.99
C ASP A 75 -2.21 4.04 11.48
N ARG A 76 -1.88 2.99 10.71
CA ARG A 76 -1.46 3.10 9.31
C ARG A 76 -2.59 3.25 8.29
N VAL A 77 -3.85 3.33 8.73
CA VAL A 77 -4.98 3.40 7.81
C VAL A 77 -5.16 4.84 7.39
N PHE A 78 -4.95 5.12 6.10
CA PHE A 78 -5.27 6.43 5.55
C PHE A 78 -6.75 6.74 5.74
N ALA A 79 -7.03 7.86 6.38
CA ALA A 79 -8.40 8.33 6.57
C ALA A 79 -9.09 8.56 5.22
N HIS A 80 -10.41 8.49 5.19
CA HIS A 80 -11.19 8.64 3.95
C HIS A 80 -10.86 9.92 3.17
N HIS A 81 -10.62 11.03 3.86
CA HIS A 81 -10.25 12.30 3.23
C HIS A 81 -8.84 12.25 2.62
N GLN A 82 -7.87 11.61 3.28
CA GLN A 82 -6.52 11.38 2.74
C GLN A 82 -6.59 10.48 1.50
N ARG A 83 -7.39 9.41 1.52
CA ARG A 83 -7.61 8.54 0.35
C ARG A 83 -8.19 9.30 -0.84
N ARG A 84 -9.19 10.16 -0.60
CA ARG A 84 -9.78 11.01 -1.65
C ARG A 84 -8.75 11.98 -2.24
N ALA A 85 -7.94 12.61 -1.41
CA ALA A 85 -6.87 13.52 -1.85
C ALA A 85 -5.82 12.79 -2.69
N ILE A 86 -5.34 11.64 -2.21
CA ILE A 86 -4.38 10.78 -2.94
C ILE A 86 -5.00 10.31 -4.27
N ALA A 87 -6.26 9.91 -4.28
CA ALA A 87 -6.94 9.50 -5.51
C ALA A 87 -7.08 10.61 -6.55
N LEU A 88 -7.34 11.85 -6.12
CA LEU A 88 -7.35 13.01 -6.99
C LEU A 88 -5.95 13.30 -7.55
N ARG A 89 -4.91 13.21 -6.70
CA ARG A 89 -3.52 13.47 -7.10
C ARG A 89 -3.03 12.41 -8.09
N ASP A 90 -3.27 11.13 -7.83
CA ASP A 90 -2.66 10.02 -8.56
C ASP A 90 -3.51 9.60 -9.78
N GLY A 91 -4.84 9.77 -9.73
CA GLY A 91 -5.80 9.41 -10.78
C GLY A 91 -6.00 7.91 -11.01
N GLY A 92 -5.12 7.06 -10.51
CA GLY A 92 -5.09 5.63 -10.73
C GLY A 92 -3.76 5.05 -10.27
N CYS A 93 -3.47 3.81 -10.67
CA CYS A 93 -2.17 3.20 -10.41
C CYS A 93 -1.04 4.08 -10.98
N ILE A 94 -0.09 4.48 -10.14
CA ILE A 94 0.98 5.41 -10.55
C ILE A 94 2.02 4.81 -11.50
N ILE A 95 2.00 3.49 -11.72
CA ILE A 95 2.93 2.80 -12.61
C ILE A 95 2.63 3.19 -14.08
N PRO A 96 3.61 3.76 -14.81
CA PRO A 96 3.45 4.19 -16.19
C PRO A 96 2.87 3.09 -17.09
N GLY A 97 1.88 3.46 -17.89
CA GLY A 97 1.19 2.52 -18.80
C GLY A 97 0.06 1.72 -18.14
N CYS A 98 -0.03 1.67 -16.81
CA CYS A 98 -1.18 1.10 -16.12
C CYS A 98 -2.40 2.02 -16.25
N ARG A 99 -3.57 1.45 -16.56
CA ARG A 99 -4.84 2.19 -16.75
C ARG A 99 -5.89 1.89 -15.68
N VAL A 100 -5.48 1.22 -14.61
CA VAL A 100 -6.39 0.88 -13.50
C VAL A 100 -6.81 2.17 -12.78
N ARG A 101 -8.12 2.37 -12.69
CA ARG A 101 -8.73 3.56 -12.06
C ARG A 101 -8.49 3.55 -10.56
N SER A 102 -8.48 4.74 -9.96
CA SER A 102 -8.24 4.93 -8.52
C SER A 102 -9.18 4.12 -7.61
N SER A 103 -10.43 3.88 -8.03
CA SER A 103 -11.40 3.07 -7.29
C SER A 103 -11.00 1.60 -7.13
N TRP A 104 -10.09 1.10 -7.96
CA TRP A 104 -9.56 -0.27 -7.95
C TRP A 104 -8.11 -0.33 -7.45
N CYS A 105 -7.65 0.75 -6.81
CA CYS A 105 -6.30 0.85 -6.28
C CYS A 105 -6.30 0.84 -4.76
N GLU A 106 -5.22 0.33 -4.20
CA GLU A 106 -4.88 0.35 -2.79
C GLU A 106 -3.86 1.48 -2.55
N ILE A 107 -3.82 2.02 -1.32
CA ILE A 107 -2.81 3.01 -0.97
C ILE A 107 -1.60 2.28 -0.41
N HIS A 108 -0.45 2.54 -1.01
CA HIS A 108 0.84 2.04 -0.60
C HIS A 108 1.62 3.15 0.10
N HIS A 109 2.29 2.83 1.21
CA HIS A 109 3.21 3.74 1.86
C HIS A 109 4.57 3.71 1.13
N VAL A 110 5.04 4.86 0.63
CA VAL A 110 6.34 4.96 -0.06
C VAL A 110 7.50 4.68 0.90
N THR A 111 7.44 5.30 2.08
CA THR A 111 8.23 4.87 3.24
C THR A 111 7.31 4.02 4.10
N GLU A 112 7.62 2.74 4.22
CA GLU A 112 6.80 1.81 4.97
C GLU A 112 6.57 2.29 6.42
N HIS A 113 5.34 2.17 6.90
CA HIS A 113 4.97 2.62 8.25
C HIS A 113 5.81 1.94 9.34
N ALA A 114 6.13 0.64 9.17
CA ALA A 114 7.00 -0.11 10.07
C ALA A 114 8.43 0.44 10.16
N ARG A 115 8.85 1.27 9.20
CA ARG A 115 10.14 1.99 9.19
C ARG A 115 9.99 3.46 9.62
N GLY A 116 8.88 3.82 10.28
CA GLY A 116 8.59 5.18 10.73
C GLY A 116 7.91 6.06 9.68
N GLY A 117 7.42 5.50 8.58
CA GLY A 117 6.69 6.25 7.57
C GLY A 117 5.36 6.79 8.07
N ALA A 118 5.14 8.10 7.97
CA ALA A 118 3.89 8.73 8.39
C ALA A 118 2.71 8.32 7.50
N THR A 119 1.53 8.18 8.10
CA THR A 119 0.26 8.04 7.36
C THR A 119 -0.24 9.42 6.96
N HIS A 120 0.40 9.97 5.94
CA HIS A 120 0.19 11.31 5.41
C HIS A 120 0.06 11.28 3.89
N THR A 121 -0.67 12.22 3.29
CA THR A 121 -0.86 12.28 1.83
C THR A 121 0.46 12.31 1.07
N ASP A 122 1.51 12.87 1.67
CA ASP A 122 2.86 12.95 1.09
C ASP A 122 3.67 11.66 1.21
N ASN A 123 3.11 10.59 1.78
CA ASN A 123 3.74 9.29 1.89
C ASN A 123 2.86 8.14 1.35
N GLY A 124 1.61 8.41 0.97
CA GLY A 124 0.71 7.41 0.38
C GLY A 124 0.58 7.56 -1.13
N VAL A 125 0.58 6.47 -1.89
CA VAL A 125 0.36 6.46 -3.36
C VAL A 125 -0.59 5.35 -3.80
N LEU A 126 -1.27 5.53 -4.93
CA LEU A 126 -2.14 4.49 -5.49
C LEU A 126 -1.39 3.46 -6.33
N LEU A 127 -1.61 2.19 -6.01
CA LEU A 127 -1.20 1.05 -6.83
C LEU A 127 -2.40 0.13 -7.04
N CYS A 128 -2.54 -0.44 -8.24
CA CYS A 128 -3.49 -1.55 -8.43
C CYS A 128 -3.01 -2.79 -7.69
N TRP A 129 -3.91 -3.73 -7.43
CA TRP A 129 -3.57 -4.98 -6.73
C TRP A 129 -2.31 -5.67 -7.26
N PHE A 130 -2.17 -5.79 -8.59
CA PHE A 130 -0.99 -6.42 -9.22
C PHE A 130 0.31 -5.65 -8.92
N HIS A 131 0.33 -4.34 -9.13
CA HIS A 131 1.53 -3.54 -8.89
C HIS A 131 1.83 -3.41 -7.40
N HIS A 132 0.81 -3.35 -6.54
CA HIS A 132 0.99 -3.27 -5.11
C HIS A 132 1.74 -4.49 -4.56
N ARG A 133 1.38 -5.71 -5.00
CA ARG A 133 2.06 -6.94 -4.56
C ARG A 133 3.41 -7.19 -5.22
N THR A 134 3.71 -6.52 -6.34
CA THR A 134 4.93 -6.76 -7.13
C THR A 134 5.93 -5.61 -7.07
N ILE A 135 5.60 -4.52 -6.35
CA ILE A 135 6.39 -3.30 -6.36
C ILE A 135 7.83 -3.55 -5.90
N ASP A 136 8.00 -4.37 -4.87
CA ASP A 136 9.31 -4.65 -4.27
C ASP A 136 10.12 -5.69 -5.04
N SER A 137 9.47 -6.57 -5.81
CA SER A 137 10.12 -7.69 -6.50
C SER A 137 10.47 -7.41 -7.95
N VAL A 138 9.71 -6.56 -8.64
CA VAL A 138 9.85 -6.33 -10.09
C VAL A 138 10.80 -5.16 -10.41
N GLY A 139 11.38 -4.54 -9.37
CA GLY A 139 12.42 -3.51 -9.52
C GLY A 139 11.89 -2.09 -9.72
N TRP A 140 10.59 -1.88 -9.54
CA TRP A 140 10.02 -0.54 -9.46
C TRP A 140 10.49 0.17 -8.19
N LYS A 141 10.74 1.47 -8.30
CA LYS A 141 11.03 2.34 -7.15
C LYS A 141 10.09 3.53 -7.18
N ILE A 142 9.66 3.94 -5.99
CA ILE A 142 8.76 5.07 -5.80
C ILE A 142 9.46 6.06 -4.87
N ARG A 143 9.31 7.36 -5.15
CA ARG A 143 9.68 8.43 -4.23
C ARG A 143 8.64 9.52 -4.25
N MET A 144 8.67 10.36 -3.22
CA MET A 144 7.84 11.54 -3.11
C MET A 144 8.73 12.78 -3.31
N ASN A 145 8.35 13.66 -4.23
CA ASN A 145 9.04 14.90 -4.55
C ASN A 145 8.07 16.07 -4.34
N GLY A 146 8.21 16.79 -3.24
CA GLY A 146 7.30 17.89 -2.88
C GLY A 146 5.82 17.47 -2.81
N GLY A 147 5.53 16.29 -2.25
CA GLY A 147 4.17 15.74 -2.15
C GLY A 147 3.64 15.07 -3.44
N VAL A 148 4.44 15.07 -4.50
CA VAL A 148 4.11 14.46 -5.80
C VAL A 148 4.88 13.15 -5.98
N PRO A 149 4.22 12.03 -6.32
CA PRO A 149 4.94 10.78 -6.53
C PRO A 149 5.72 10.80 -7.85
N GLU A 150 6.87 10.15 -7.82
CA GLU A 150 7.66 9.81 -8.99
C GLU A 150 8.01 8.33 -8.94
N VAL A 151 8.02 7.70 -10.11
CA VAL A 151 8.42 6.31 -10.26
C VAL A 151 9.71 6.19 -11.07
N ARG A 152 10.51 5.19 -10.75
CA ARG A 152 11.61 4.73 -11.58
C ARG A 152 11.39 3.26 -11.87
N GLY A 153 11.36 2.92 -13.14
CA GLY A 153 11.17 1.53 -13.56
C GLY A 153 12.47 0.72 -13.53
N PRO A 154 12.35 -0.60 -13.66
CA PRO A 154 13.48 -1.49 -13.78
C PRO A 154 14.27 -1.26 -15.08
N TYR A 155 15.53 -1.69 -15.10
CA TYR A 155 16.45 -1.45 -16.22
C TYR A 155 15.93 -1.96 -17.57
N TRP A 156 15.24 -3.11 -17.60
CA TRP A 156 14.66 -3.68 -18.82
C TRP A 156 13.49 -2.86 -19.38
N TRP A 157 12.87 -2.00 -18.56
CA TRP A 157 11.78 -1.12 -18.97
C TRP A 157 12.29 0.26 -19.38
N ASP A 158 13.21 0.84 -18.59
CA ASP A 158 13.86 2.11 -18.89
C ASP A 158 15.32 2.07 -18.44
N ALA A 159 16.21 1.76 -19.38
CA ALA A 159 17.65 1.69 -19.14
C ALA A 159 18.24 3.04 -18.68
N THR A 160 17.55 4.16 -18.92
CA THR A 160 18.01 5.48 -18.47
C THR A 160 17.84 5.68 -16.96
N GLY A 161 17.03 4.85 -16.29
CA GLY A 161 16.79 4.95 -14.85
C GLY A 161 16.16 6.28 -14.42
N ARG A 162 15.46 6.97 -15.33
CA ARG A 162 14.86 8.27 -15.05
C ARG A 162 13.66 8.15 -14.11
N TRP A 163 13.57 9.11 -13.19
CA TRP A 163 12.38 9.33 -12.40
C TRP A 163 11.31 10.02 -13.26
N ARG A 164 10.08 9.51 -13.22
CA ARG A 164 8.98 9.98 -14.03
C ARG A 164 7.76 10.19 -13.16
N ALA A 165 7.07 11.31 -13.39
CA ALA A 165 5.80 11.57 -12.74
C ALA A 165 4.68 10.72 -13.38
N PRO A 166 3.65 10.29 -12.59
CA PRO A 166 2.57 9.44 -13.06
C PRO A 166 1.90 9.94 -14.34
N THR A 167 1.43 9.02 -15.17
CA THR A 167 0.70 9.36 -16.39
C THR A 167 -0.80 9.52 -16.17
N THR A 168 -1.31 9.01 -15.04
CA THR A 168 -2.73 8.99 -14.69
C THR A 168 -3.19 10.20 -13.90
N SER A 169 -2.25 11.00 -13.38
CA SER A 169 -2.53 12.16 -12.53
C SER A 169 -3.27 13.26 -13.30
N PRO A 170 -4.54 13.58 -12.96
CA PRO A 170 -5.31 14.61 -13.64
C PRO A 170 -4.67 16.01 -13.52
N PRO A 171 -4.19 16.47 -12.35
CA PRO A 171 -3.48 17.75 -12.24
C PRO A 171 -2.25 17.82 -13.14
N GLN A 172 -1.41 16.78 -13.16
CA GLN A 172 -0.22 16.77 -14.00
C GLN A 172 -0.56 16.70 -15.50
N LEU A 173 -1.62 15.99 -15.87
CA LEU A 173 -2.09 15.92 -17.25
C LEU A 173 -2.55 17.29 -17.73
N ARG A 174 -3.34 18.00 -16.92
CA ARG A 174 -3.78 19.37 -17.21
C ARG A 174 -2.57 20.29 -17.44
N ASP A 175 -1.60 20.29 -16.53
CA ASP A 175 -0.44 21.18 -16.62
C ASP A 175 0.47 20.83 -17.83
N ARG A 176 0.57 19.54 -18.19
CA ARG A 176 1.26 19.09 -19.42
C ARG A 176 0.55 19.57 -20.68
N LEU A 177 -0.79 19.54 -20.71
CA LEU A 177 -1.57 20.01 -21.85
C LEU A 177 -1.42 21.52 -22.04
N GLN A 178 -1.47 22.29 -20.95
CA GLN A 178 -1.27 23.74 -20.99
C GLN A 178 0.09 24.13 -21.58
N ARG A 179 1.15 23.40 -21.24
CA ARG A 179 2.51 23.62 -21.78
C ARG A 179 2.67 23.30 -23.27
N ARG A 180 1.77 22.51 -23.87
CA ARG A 180 1.84 22.16 -25.30
C ARG A 180 1.13 23.17 -26.21
N VAL A 181 0.32 24.04 -25.61
CA VAL A 181 -0.47 25.06 -26.32
C VAL A 181 0.27 26.42 -26.36
N GLN A 182 1.35 26.55 -25.59
CA GLN A 182 2.28 27.67 -25.61
C GLN A 182 3.44 27.37 -26.56
#